data_AF-A0A139KGJ6-F1
#
_entry.id   AF-A0A139KGJ6-F1
#
_cell.length_a   1.000
_cell.length_b   1.000
_cell.length_c   1.000
_cell.angle_alpha   90.00
_cell.angle_beta   90.00
_cell.angle_gamma   90.00
#
_symmetry.space_group_name_H-M   'P 1'
#
loop_
_entity.id
_entity.type
_entity.pdbx_description
1 polymer ?
#
loop_
_entity_poly.entity_id
_entity_poly.type
_entity_poly.pdbx_seq_one_letter_code
_entity_poly.pdbx_strand_id
1 'polypeptide(L)'
;MNLLAPLLTLETVRLNLDVVSRKRLYEEAGLVFETSAGLSHTEAFDALFAREKLGSTCLGSGCALPHGRVEGITEPAAVFLRTAAPLSLDAPDGRPVQLFLCLLIPENDDGMYLKILREAACLFGNKPLRNALLHAESEVKICELIHNWTPPADLHYEPDFSEDDEDA
;
A
#
# COMPACT_ATOMS: atom_id res chain seq x y z
N MET A 1 8.29 -13.98 7.89
CA MET A 1 6.93 -13.50 7.56
C MET A 1 7.08 -12.06 7.12
N ASN A 2 6.42 -11.67 6.04
CA ASN A 2 6.53 -10.33 5.49
C ASN A 2 5.75 -9.32 6.38
N LEU A 3 6.08 -8.03 6.32
CA LEU A 3 5.49 -6.96 7.13
C LEU A 3 4.05 -6.60 6.73
N LEU A 4 3.61 -7.00 5.54
CA LEU A 4 2.28 -6.67 5.01
C LEU A 4 1.22 -7.69 5.44
N ALA A 5 1.60 -8.94 5.66
CA ALA A 5 0.68 -10.03 5.98
C ALA A 5 -0.19 -9.74 7.22
N PRO A 6 0.36 -9.22 8.34
CA PRO A 6 -0.45 -8.89 9.52
C PRO A 6 -1.45 -7.76 9.29
N LEU A 7 -1.20 -6.89 8.30
CA LEU A 7 -2.00 -5.70 8.02
C LEU A 7 -3.20 -5.99 7.10
N LEU A 8 -3.22 -7.17 6.45
CA LEU A 8 -4.24 -7.52 5.47
C LEU A 8 -5.07 -8.71 5.92
N THR A 9 -6.35 -8.43 6.15
CA THR A 9 -7.43 -9.39 6.43
C THR A 9 -8.45 -9.37 5.30
N LEU A 10 -9.38 -10.33 5.28
CA LEU A 10 -10.49 -10.34 4.31
C LEU A 10 -11.31 -9.04 4.35
N GLU A 11 -11.43 -8.41 5.53
CA GLU A 11 -12.18 -7.17 5.71
C GLU A 11 -11.48 -5.97 5.06
N THR A 12 -10.17 -6.05 4.84
CA THR A 12 -9.34 -4.98 4.23
C THR A 12 -9.08 -5.18 2.73
N VAL A 13 -9.64 -6.23 2.13
CA VAL A 13 -9.50 -6.51 0.70
C VAL A 13 -10.83 -6.25 -0.01
N ARG A 14 -10.82 -5.47 -1.08
CA ARG A 14 -11.98 -5.28 -1.96
C ARG A 14 -11.59 -5.49 -3.42
N LEU A 15 -12.41 -6.25 -4.12
CA LEU A 15 -12.21 -6.57 -5.53
C LEU A 15 -13.31 -5.99 -6.40
N ASN A 16 -12.95 -5.78 -7.67
CA ASN A 16 -13.86 -5.37 -8.74
C ASN A 16 -14.65 -4.10 -8.39
N LEU A 17 -13.99 -3.14 -7.72
CA LEU A 17 -14.62 -1.86 -7.39
C LEU A 17 -15.00 -1.09 -8.66
N ASP A 18 -16.27 -0.71 -8.77
CA ASP A 18 -16.78 0.12 -9.85
C ASP A 18 -16.60 1.60 -9.50
N VAL A 19 -15.34 2.05 -9.56
CA VAL A 19 -14.96 3.44 -9.36
C VAL A 19 -14.30 3.98 -10.62
N VAL A 20 -14.49 5.28 -10.88
CA VAL A 20 -14.02 5.94 -12.11
C VAL A 20 -13.02 7.07 -11.86
N SER A 21 -12.66 7.31 -10.59
CA SER A 21 -11.73 8.38 -10.24
C SER A 21 -10.94 8.07 -8.99
N ARG A 22 -9.79 8.72 -8.86
CA ARG A 22 -8.96 8.70 -7.65
C ARG A 22 -9.75 9.10 -6.39
N LYS A 23 -10.58 10.13 -6.50
CA LYS A 23 -11.41 10.59 -5.38
C LYS A 23 -12.31 9.47 -4.86
N ARG A 24 -13.06 8.81 -5.75
CA ARG A 24 -13.92 7.68 -5.38
C ARG A 24 -13.13 6.51 -4.82
N LEU A 25 -11.96 6.20 -5.38
CA LEU A 25 -11.07 5.16 -4.83
C LEU A 25 -10.67 5.46 -3.37
N TYR A 26 -10.32 6.70 -3.05
CA TYR A 26 -9.93 7.07 -1.69
C TYR A 26 -11.13 7.14 -0.73
N GLU A 27 -12.31 7.51 -1.22
CA GLU A 27 -13.56 7.40 -0.43
C GLU A 27 -13.82 5.93 -0.06
N GLU A 28 -13.71 4.99 -1.01
CA GLU A 28 -13.83 3.55 -0.73
C GLU A 28 -12.77 3.06 0.27
N ALA A 29 -11.51 3.47 0.09
CA ALA A 29 -10.45 3.15 1.05
C ALA A 29 -10.79 3.65 2.46
N GLY A 30 -11.29 4.88 2.58
CA GLY A 30 -11.69 5.48 3.85
C GLY A 30 -12.79 4.70 4.56
N LEU A 31 -13.82 4.24 3.82
CA LEU A 31 -14.88 3.40 4.39
C LEU A 31 -14.33 2.07 4.93
N VAL A 32 -13.37 1.47 4.23
CA VAL A 32 -12.73 0.24 4.72
C VAL A 32 -11.92 0.52 5.98
N PHE A 33 -11.10 1.58 5.99
CA PHE A 33 -10.33 1.98 7.17
C PHE A 33 -11.20 2.29 8.39
N GLU A 34 -12.37 2.89 8.20
CA GLU A 34 -13.31 3.13 9.29
C GLU A 34 -13.77 1.85 9.97
N THR A 35 -14.09 0.84 9.16
CA THR A 35 -14.50 -0.46 9.71
C THR A 35 -13.34 -1.26 10.30
N SER A 36 -12.14 -1.20 9.72
CA SER A 36 -11.02 -2.08 10.10
C SER A 36 -10.07 -1.48 11.13
N ALA A 37 -9.96 -0.16 11.19
CA ALA A 37 -9.01 0.57 12.03
C ALA A 37 -9.68 1.57 12.99
N GLY A 38 -11.01 1.76 12.91
CA GLY A 38 -11.75 2.66 13.81
C GLY A 38 -11.46 4.15 13.58
N LEU A 39 -10.86 4.50 12.45
CA LEU A 39 -10.55 5.88 12.06
C LEU A 39 -11.69 6.46 11.21
N SER A 40 -12.03 7.74 11.36
CA SER A 40 -13.04 8.35 10.50
C SER A 40 -12.69 8.17 9.01
N HIS A 41 -13.66 7.77 8.20
CA HIS A 41 -13.46 7.64 6.75
C HIS A 41 -13.04 8.99 6.12
N THR A 42 -13.40 10.11 6.73
CA THR A 42 -13.00 11.46 6.27
C THR A 42 -11.54 11.73 6.59
N GLU A 43 -11.07 11.38 7.79
CA GLU A 43 -9.66 11.53 8.18
C GLU A 43 -8.75 10.65 7.32
N ALA A 44 -9.17 9.40 7.07
CA ALA A 44 -8.49 8.48 6.16
C ALA A 44 -8.39 9.07 4.74
N PHE A 45 -9.50 9.58 4.20
CA PHE A 45 -9.53 10.22 2.88
C PHE A 45 -8.57 11.42 2.82
N ASP A 46 -8.65 12.32 3.81
CA ASP A 46 -7.85 13.53 3.85
C ASP A 46 -6.35 13.22 3.94
N ALA A 47 -5.97 12.22 4.74
CA ALA A 47 -4.58 11.77 4.85
C ALA A 47 -4.02 11.26 3.50
N LEU A 48 -4.77 10.39 2.81
CA LEU A 48 -4.38 9.87 1.49
C LEU A 48 -4.31 11.00 0.44
N PHE A 49 -5.33 11.87 0.41
CA PHE A 49 -5.44 12.93 -0.57
C PHE A 49 -4.40 14.03 -0.36
N ALA A 50 -4.09 14.37 0.90
CA ALA A 50 -3.03 15.31 1.25
C ALA A 50 -1.68 14.83 0.74
N ARG A 51 -1.37 13.53 0.88
CA ARG A 51 -0.12 12.96 0.36
C ARG A 51 -0.08 12.98 -1.16
N GLU A 52 -1.15 12.62 -1.84
CA GLU A 52 -1.19 12.61 -3.31
C GLU A 52 -0.94 14.00 -3.92
N LYS A 53 -1.39 15.09 -3.25
CA LYS A 53 -1.12 16.47 -3.70
C LYS A 53 0.36 16.82 -3.77
N LEU A 54 1.21 16.16 -3.00
CA LEU A 54 2.66 16.36 -3.04
C LEU A 54 3.32 15.69 -4.25
N GLY A 55 2.61 14.76 -4.88
CA GLY A 55 3.07 13.99 -6.03
C GLY A 55 2.41 12.62 -6.06
N SER A 56 2.17 12.13 -7.28
CA SER A 56 1.54 10.84 -7.55
C SER A 56 2.18 9.70 -6.74
N THR A 57 1.32 8.89 -6.13
CA THR A 57 1.71 7.64 -5.46
C THR A 57 1.68 6.42 -6.39
N CYS A 58 1.47 6.64 -7.69
CA CYS A 58 1.54 5.58 -8.68
C CYS A 58 2.98 5.10 -8.87
N LEU A 59 3.17 3.78 -8.85
CA LEU A 59 4.49 3.16 -9.07
C LEU A 59 4.73 2.81 -10.55
N GLY A 60 3.67 2.91 -11.37
CA GLY A 60 3.63 2.32 -12.70
C GLY A 60 3.28 0.84 -12.65
N SER A 61 3.34 0.17 -13.80
CA SER A 61 3.00 -1.25 -13.97
C SER A 61 1.59 -1.63 -13.54
N GLY A 62 0.66 -0.66 -13.57
CA GLY A 62 -0.72 -0.87 -13.14
C GLY A 62 -0.93 -0.85 -11.63
N CYS A 63 0.07 -0.37 -10.85
CA CYS A 63 0.06 -0.33 -9.40
C CYS A 63 0.21 1.08 -8.83
N ALA A 64 -0.42 1.33 -7.69
CA ALA A 64 -0.20 2.51 -6.88
C ALA A 64 -0.16 2.16 -5.39
N LEU A 65 0.54 3.01 -4.63
CA LEU A 65 0.68 2.88 -3.18
C LEU A 65 0.18 4.15 -2.47
N PRO A 66 -1.13 4.49 -2.52
CA PRO A 66 -1.66 5.62 -1.77
C PRO A 66 -1.32 5.48 -0.29
N HIS A 67 -0.78 6.52 0.33
CA HIS A 67 -0.43 6.45 1.75
C HIS A 67 -0.62 7.80 2.41
N GLY A 68 -0.82 7.82 3.73
CA GLY A 68 -0.98 9.05 4.49
C GLY A 68 -0.57 8.85 5.94
N ARG A 69 -0.06 9.91 6.55
CA ARG A 69 0.08 9.94 8.02
C ARG A 69 -1.21 10.42 8.64
N VAL A 70 -1.59 9.86 9.77
CA VAL A 70 -2.82 10.23 10.47
C VAL A 70 -2.65 10.11 11.98
N GLU A 71 -3.25 11.05 12.70
CA GLU A 71 -3.39 11.01 14.15
C GLU A 71 -4.48 10.00 14.55
N GLY A 72 -4.43 9.46 15.77
CA GLY A 72 -5.51 8.63 16.30
C GLY A 72 -5.40 7.12 16.02
N ILE A 73 -4.41 6.67 15.24
CA ILE A 73 -4.04 5.25 15.13
C ILE A 73 -2.68 5.00 15.80
N THR A 74 -2.55 3.86 16.48
CA THR A 74 -1.29 3.45 17.13
C THR A 74 -0.49 2.46 16.28
N GLU A 75 -1.15 1.79 15.36
CA GLU A 75 -0.56 0.80 14.45
C GLU A 75 -0.89 1.18 13.00
N PRO A 76 -0.01 0.87 12.04
CA PRO A 76 -0.30 1.10 10.63
C PRO A 76 -1.45 0.22 10.17
N ALA A 77 -2.24 0.75 9.24
CA ALA A 77 -3.37 0.05 8.63
C ALA A 77 -3.16 -0.07 7.12
N ALA A 78 -3.59 -1.19 6.54
CA ALA A 78 -3.51 -1.41 5.10
C ALA A 78 -4.87 -1.80 4.52
N VAL A 79 -5.12 -1.37 3.29
CA VAL A 79 -6.29 -1.75 2.50
C VAL A 79 -5.86 -2.07 1.09
N PHE A 80 -6.18 -3.27 0.61
CA PHE A 80 -5.94 -3.66 -0.77
C PHE A 80 -7.20 -3.49 -1.60
N LEU A 81 -7.10 -2.74 -2.70
CA LEU A 81 -8.19 -2.51 -3.62
C LEU A 81 -7.80 -2.94 -5.04
N ARG A 82 -8.72 -3.63 -5.73
CA ARG A 82 -8.66 -3.83 -7.18
C ARG A 82 -9.90 -3.26 -7.84
N THR A 83 -9.72 -2.36 -8.81
CA THR A 83 -10.85 -1.78 -9.56
C THR A 83 -11.31 -2.72 -10.66
N ALA A 84 -12.60 -2.66 -11.01
CA ALA A 84 -13.17 -3.45 -12.10
C ALA A 84 -12.56 -3.05 -13.45
N ALA A 85 -12.37 -1.74 -13.67
CA ALA A 85 -11.69 -1.18 -14.82
C ALA A 85 -10.41 -0.43 -14.38
N PRO A 86 -9.33 -0.46 -15.19
CA PRO A 86 -8.13 0.35 -14.91
C PRO A 86 -8.44 1.85 -14.90
N LEU A 87 -7.90 2.58 -13.92
CA LEU A 87 -8.02 4.02 -13.80
C LEU A 87 -6.87 4.73 -14.52
N SER A 88 -7.20 5.75 -15.32
CA SER A 88 -6.19 6.66 -15.88
C SER A 88 -5.75 7.64 -14.80
N LEU A 89 -4.60 7.35 -14.17
CA LEU A 89 -3.99 8.16 -13.13
C LEU A 89 -2.62 8.68 -13.60
N ASP A 90 -2.02 9.52 -12.77
CA ASP A 90 -0.71 10.16 -13.04
C ASP A 90 0.44 9.17 -12.80
N ALA A 91 0.42 8.01 -13.44
CA ALA A 91 1.47 7.01 -13.35
C ALA A 91 2.73 7.46 -14.10
N PRO A 92 3.94 7.23 -13.54
CA PRO A 92 5.19 7.68 -14.16
C PRO A 92 5.47 7.05 -15.53
N ASP A 93 4.85 5.91 -15.83
CA ASP A 93 4.94 5.21 -17.12
C ASP A 93 3.73 5.43 -18.04
N GLY A 94 2.79 6.31 -17.64
CA GLY A 94 1.57 6.63 -18.38
C GLY A 94 0.56 5.47 -18.49
N ARG A 95 0.78 4.34 -17.80
CA ARG A 95 -0.14 3.19 -17.86
C ARG A 95 -1.26 3.34 -16.83
N PRO A 96 -2.49 2.89 -17.16
CA PRO A 96 -3.59 2.94 -16.21
C PRO A 96 -3.35 1.96 -15.05
N VAL A 97 -3.92 2.28 -13.88
CA VAL A 97 -3.69 1.61 -12.61
C VAL A 97 -4.94 0.83 -12.19
N GLN A 98 -4.76 -0.40 -11.74
CA GLN A 98 -5.86 -1.26 -11.31
C GLN A 98 -5.64 -1.89 -9.93
N LEU A 99 -4.40 -1.96 -9.46
CA LEU A 99 -4.02 -2.51 -8.16
C LEU A 99 -3.57 -1.40 -7.23
N PHE A 100 -4.16 -1.36 -6.04
CA PHE A 100 -3.88 -0.34 -5.04
C PHE A 100 -3.66 -1.00 -3.69
N LEU A 101 -2.60 -0.58 -3.00
CA LEU A 101 -2.40 -0.90 -1.59
C LEU A 101 -2.34 0.43 -0.84
N CYS A 102 -3.44 0.76 -0.18
CA CYS A 102 -3.57 2.00 0.59
C CYS A 102 -3.00 1.78 1.99
N LEU A 103 -2.23 2.74 2.52
CA LEU A 103 -1.59 2.63 3.83
C LEU A 103 -1.87 3.88 4.68
N LEU A 104 -2.30 3.67 5.92
CA LEU A 104 -2.34 4.71 6.92
C LEU A 104 -1.26 4.44 7.97
N ILE A 105 -0.55 5.50 8.32
CA ILE A 105 0.66 5.43 9.13
C ILE A 105 0.49 6.36 10.34
N PRO A 106 0.77 5.91 11.57
CA PRO A 106 0.80 6.79 12.74
C PRO A 106 1.77 7.97 12.55
N GLU A 107 1.49 9.12 13.15
CA GLU A 107 2.38 10.30 13.07
C GLU A 107 3.74 10.07 13.71
N ASN A 108 3.80 9.25 14.77
CA ASN A 108 5.02 8.99 15.52
C ASN A 108 5.97 8.07 14.73
N ASP A 109 6.93 8.67 14.02
CA ASP A 109 7.84 8.00 13.11
C ASP A 109 9.02 7.33 13.83
N ASP A 110 9.01 6.00 13.90
CA ASP A 110 10.15 5.18 14.36
C ASP A 110 10.93 4.55 13.18
N GLY A 111 10.63 4.94 11.93
CA GLY A 111 11.24 4.39 10.72
C GLY A 111 10.70 3.01 10.29
N MET A 112 9.93 2.32 11.14
CA MET A 112 9.31 1.03 10.81
C MET A 112 8.38 1.16 9.60
N TYR A 113 7.68 2.29 9.47
CA TYR A 113 6.72 2.51 8.40
C TYR A 113 7.36 2.67 7.01
N LEU A 114 8.60 3.19 6.96
CA LEU A 114 9.35 3.22 5.71
C LEU A 114 9.69 1.81 5.23
N LYS A 115 9.93 0.86 6.15
CA LYS A 115 10.12 -0.55 5.80
C LYS A 115 8.84 -1.15 5.19
N ILE A 116 7.68 -0.87 5.77
CA ILE A 116 6.38 -1.29 5.19
C ILE A 116 6.18 -0.73 3.78
N LEU A 117 6.44 0.57 3.58
CA LEU A 117 6.32 1.20 2.25
C LEU A 117 7.28 0.60 1.22
N ARG A 118 8.56 0.37 1.58
CA ARG A 118 9.56 -0.27 0.71
C ARG A 118 9.12 -1.68 0.33
N GLU A 119 8.60 -2.43 1.29
CA GLU A 119 8.14 -3.79 1.07
C GLU A 119 6.91 -3.86 0.17
N ALA A 120 5.95 -2.95 0.35
CA ALA A 120 4.81 -2.81 -0.53
C ALA A 120 5.20 -2.44 -1.98
N ALA A 121 6.18 -1.54 -2.15
CA ALA A 121 6.72 -1.22 -3.46
C ALA A 121 7.43 -2.44 -4.10
N CYS A 122 8.19 -3.20 -3.31
CA CYS A 122 8.85 -4.43 -3.76
C CYS A 122 7.85 -5.51 -4.17
N LEU A 123 6.77 -5.68 -3.39
CA LEU A 123 5.65 -6.57 -3.70
C LEU A 123 5.06 -6.27 -5.07
N PHE A 124 4.78 -5.00 -5.37
CA PHE A 124 4.28 -4.59 -6.69
C PHE A 124 5.33 -4.67 -7.81
N GLY A 125 6.61 -4.57 -7.47
CA GLY A 125 7.72 -4.84 -8.38
C GLY A 125 7.77 -6.30 -8.88
N ASN A 126 7.26 -7.24 -8.09
CA ASN A 126 7.23 -8.66 -8.46
C ASN A 126 6.17 -8.93 -9.55
N LYS A 127 6.62 -9.06 -10.81
CA LYS A 127 5.73 -9.28 -11.97
C LYS A 127 4.85 -10.54 -11.86
N PRO A 128 5.37 -11.73 -11.47
CA PRO A 128 4.53 -12.91 -11.27
C PRO A 128 3.41 -12.69 -10.26
N LEU A 129 3.73 -12.11 -9.09
CA LEU A 129 2.75 -11.84 -8.04
C LEU A 129 1.73 -10.80 -8.49
N ARG A 130 2.18 -9.70 -9.09
CA ARG A 130 1.28 -8.66 -9.61
C ARG A 130 0.27 -9.23 -10.61
N ASN A 131 0.72 -10.11 -11.51
CA ASN A 131 -0.18 -10.81 -12.44
C ASN A 131 -1.16 -11.72 -11.70
N ALA A 132 -0.72 -12.45 -10.66
CA ALA A 132 -1.60 -13.28 -9.85
C ALA A 132 -2.67 -12.45 -9.10
N LEU A 133 -2.28 -11.33 -8.51
CA LEU A 133 -3.19 -10.39 -7.83
C LEU A 133 -4.23 -9.80 -8.78
N LEU A 134 -3.83 -9.50 -10.02
CA LEU A 134 -4.73 -8.96 -11.04
C LEU A 134 -5.84 -9.96 -11.44
N HIS A 135 -5.53 -11.26 -11.45
CA HIS A 135 -6.45 -12.31 -11.90
C HIS A 135 -7.08 -13.11 -10.75
N ALA A 136 -6.76 -12.81 -9.49
CA ALA A 136 -7.33 -13.50 -8.34
C ALA A 136 -8.86 -13.35 -8.31
N GLU A 137 -9.58 -14.45 -8.11
CA GLU A 137 -11.05 -14.46 -8.17
C GLU A 137 -11.73 -14.22 -6.80
N SER A 138 -10.95 -14.11 -5.73
CA SER A 138 -11.46 -13.89 -4.37
C SER A 138 -10.51 -13.13 -3.48
N GLU A 139 -11.06 -12.48 -2.46
CA GLU A 139 -10.34 -11.78 -1.39
C GLU A 139 -9.43 -12.75 -0.63
N VAL A 140 -9.92 -13.97 -0.39
CA VAL A 140 -9.13 -15.07 0.20
C VAL A 140 -7.87 -15.31 -0.62
N LYS A 141 -7.99 -15.34 -1.95
CA LYS A 141 -6.83 -15.59 -2.80
C LYS A 141 -5.82 -14.45 -2.76
N ILE A 142 -6.27 -13.21 -2.65
CA ILE A 142 -5.37 -12.06 -2.45
C ILE A 142 -4.61 -12.18 -1.14
N CYS A 143 -5.30 -12.45 -0.03
CA CYS A 143 -4.68 -12.66 1.27
C CYS A 143 -3.64 -13.78 1.20
N GLU A 144 -3.98 -14.95 0.65
CA GLU A 144 -3.03 -16.05 0.47
C GLU A 144 -1.79 -15.64 -0.33
N LEU A 145 -1.98 -14.94 -1.46
CA LEU A 145 -0.88 -14.53 -2.33
C LEU A 145 0.07 -13.56 -1.61
N ILE A 146 -0.48 -12.59 -0.87
CA ILE A 146 0.32 -11.60 -0.16
C ILE A 146 0.96 -12.22 1.08
N HIS A 147 0.24 -13.04 1.85
CA HIS A 147 0.74 -13.67 3.08
C HIS A 147 1.89 -14.65 2.80
N ASN A 148 1.84 -15.36 1.68
CA ASN A 148 2.87 -16.32 1.28
C ASN A 148 4.00 -15.72 0.46
N TRP A 149 3.92 -14.43 0.11
CA TRP A 149 5.01 -13.76 -0.60
C TRP A 149 6.16 -13.46 0.35
N THR A 150 7.38 -13.65 -0.13
CA THR A 150 8.60 -13.38 0.64
C THR A 150 9.38 -12.26 -0.04
N PRO A 151 9.68 -11.15 0.67
CA PRO A 151 10.51 -10.09 0.13
C PRO A 151 11.96 -10.57 -0.07
N PRO A 152 12.76 -9.89 -0.92
CA PRO A 152 14.20 -10.12 -1.00
C PRO A 152 14.86 -10.00 0.40
N ALA A 153 15.82 -10.88 0.68
CA ALA A 153 16.44 -10.96 2.01
C ALA A 153 17.21 -9.68 2.40
N ASP A 154 17.68 -8.93 1.41
CA ASP A 154 18.46 -7.69 1.54
C ASP A 154 17.58 -6.42 1.54
N LEU A 155 16.26 -6.55 1.41
CA LEU A 155 15.36 -5.40 1.23
C LEU A 155 15.45 -4.36 2.37
N HIS A 156 15.65 -4.84 3.60
CA HIS A 156 15.75 -4.00 4.80
C HIS A 156 17.18 -3.94 5.36
N TYR A 157 18.17 -4.35 4.57
CA TYR A 157 19.57 -4.21 4.95
C TYR A 157 19.94 -2.73 5.04
N GLU A 158 20.34 -2.29 6.23
CA GLU A 158 20.96 -0.99 6.47
C GLU A 158 22.44 -1.27 6.69
N PRO A 159 23.33 -0.81 5.79
CA PRO A 159 24.77 -0.97 6.01
C PRO A 159 25.15 -0.23 7.29
N ASP A 160 25.85 -0.93 8.19
CA ASP A 160 26.44 -0.30 9.34
C ASP A 160 27.70 0.45 8.89
N PHE A 161 27.58 1.77 8.75
CA PHE A 161 28.69 2.65 8.41
C PHE A 161 29.46 3.12 9.66
N SER A 162 29.25 2.50 10.82
CA SER A 162 29.91 2.92 12.08
C SER A 162 31.35 2.41 12.26
N GLU A 163 31.92 1.69 11.29
CA GLU A 163 33.29 1.13 11.35
C GLU A 163 34.29 1.70 10.32
N ASP A 164 34.10 2.93 9.82
CA ASP A 164 35.07 3.57 8.89
C ASP A 164 35.61 4.93 9.39
N ASP A 165 36.00 5.04 10.67
CA ASP A 165 36.72 6.25 11.16
C ASP A 165 37.70 5.98 12.34
N GLU A 166 38.32 4.79 12.38
CA GLU A 166 39.54 4.57 13.19
C GLU A 166 40.58 3.79 12.37
N ASP A 167 41.12 4.41 11.32
CA ASP A 167 42.55 4.26 11.02
C ASP A 167 43.03 5.45 10.19
N ALA A 168 43.96 6.17 10.82
CA ALA A 168 44.68 7.36 10.36
C ALA A 168 45.66 7.09 9.22
#